data_AF-X1PKV5-F1
#
_entry.id   AF-X1PKV5-F1
#
_cell.length_a   1.000
_cell.length_b   1.000
_cell.length_c   1.000
_cell.angle_alpha   90.00
_cell.angle_beta   90.00
_cell.angle_gamma   90.00
#
_symmetry.space_group_name_H-M   'P 1'
#
loop_
_entity.id
_entity.type
_entity.pdbx_description
1 polymer ?
#
loop_
_entity_poly.entity_id
_entity_poly.type
_entity_poly.pdbx_seq_one_letter_code
_entity_poly.pdbx_strand_id
1 'polypeptide(L)' 'ETQLRVVSIDKGPASIECCYDEITAAPYVVKKVREVADKADAIIINCFGDVAVDA' A
#
# COMPACT_ATOMS: atom_id res chain seq x y z
N GLU A 1 -4.61 21.20 -10.98
CA GLU A 1 -5.64 20.56 -10.15
C GLU A 1 -5.13 19.20 -9.74
N THR A 2 -5.31 18.81 -8.47
CA THR A 2 -4.79 17.53 -7.95
C THR A 2 -5.96 16.58 -7.76
N GLN A 3 -5.87 15.37 -8.33
CA GLN A 3 -6.89 14.32 -8.15
C GLN A 3 -6.38 13.27 -7.16
N LEU A 4 -7.26 12.81 -6.28
CA LEU A 4 -6.97 11.76 -5.30
C LEU A 4 -7.81 10.52 -5.63
N ARG A 5 -7.15 9.37 -5.70
CA ARG A 5 -7.80 8.07 -5.84
C ARG A 5 -7.36 7.16 -4.71
N VAL A 6 -8.32 6.70 -3.92
CA VAL A 6 -8.08 5.75 -2.84
C VAL A 6 -8.25 4.33 -3.38
N VAL A 7 -7.27 3.48 -3.10
CA VAL A 7 -7.30 2.03 -3.39
C VAL A 7 -6.82 1.28 -2.17
N SER A 8 -7.25 0.02 -2.06
CA SER A 8 -6.82 -0.89 -1.00
C SER A 8 -6.19 -2.14 -1.61
N ILE A 9 -5.34 -2.82 -0.83
CA ILE A 9 -4.86 -4.16 -1.17
C ILE A 9 -6.03 -5.16 -1.19
N ASP A 10 -6.00 -6.15 -2.07
CA ASP A 10 -7.12 -7.12 -2.21
C ASP A 10 -7.04 -8.27 -1.18
N LYS A 11 -5.87 -8.45 -0.55
CA LYS A 11 -5.57 -9.48 0.44
C LYS A 11 -4.58 -8.93 1.46
N GLY A 12 -4.60 -9.49 2.66
CA GLY A 12 -3.78 -9.06 3.79
C GLY A 12 -4.57 -9.11 5.10
N PRO A 13 -3.95 -8.71 6.22
CA PRO A 13 -4.67 -8.53 7.48
C PRO A 13 -5.71 -7.40 7.36
N ALA A 14 -6.72 -7.42 8.22
CA ALA A 14 -7.76 -6.39 8.24
C ALA A 14 -7.27 -5.05 8.81
N SER A 15 -6.28 -5.10 9.70
CA SER A 15 -5.58 -3.96 10.30
C SER A 15 -4.08 -4.29 10.42
N ILE A 16 -3.26 -3.24 10.58
CA ILE A 16 -1.82 -3.37 10.83
C ILE A 16 -1.57 -2.98 12.28
N GLU A 17 -1.28 -3.94 13.15
CA GLU A 17 -1.17 -3.73 14.60
C GLU A 17 0.13 -4.29 15.19
N CYS A 18 0.88 -5.05 14.39
CA CYS A 18 2.18 -5.56 14.75
C CYS A 18 3.07 -5.82 13.52
N CYS A 19 4.33 -6.16 13.77
CA CYS A 19 5.29 -6.49 12.70
C CYS A 19 4.84 -7.66 11.81
N TYR A 20 4.11 -8.63 12.36
CA TYR A 20 3.57 -9.73 11.59
C TYR A 20 2.57 -9.24 10.54
N ASP A 21 1.69 -8.31 10.90
CA ASP A 21 0.70 -7.75 9.99
C ASP A 21 1.36 -6.98 8.85
N GLU A 22 2.38 -6.16 9.16
CA GLU A 22 3.17 -5.42 8.18
C GLU A 22 3.83 -6.34 7.16
N ILE A 23 4.55 -7.37 7.64
CA ILE A 23 5.24 -8.34 6.78
C ILE A 23 4.24 -9.10 5.90
N THR A 24 3.07 -9.43 6.45
CA THR A 24 2.03 -10.17 5.71
C THR A 24 1.33 -9.28 4.66
N ALA A 25 1.20 -7.98 4.93
CA ALA A 25 0.60 -7.00 4.02
C ALA A 25 1.56 -6.55 2.90
N ALA A 26 2.85 -6.44 3.19
CA ALA A 26 3.90 -5.93 2.29
C ALA A 26 3.83 -6.47 0.84
N PRO A 27 3.76 -7.79 0.57
CA PRO A 27 3.71 -8.27 -0.81
C PRO A 27 2.45 -7.83 -1.57
N TYR A 28 1.34 -7.62 -0.88
CA TYR A 28 0.09 -7.15 -1.48
C TYR A 28 0.10 -5.65 -1.73
N VAL A 29 0.80 -4.87 -0.89
CA VAL A 29 1.06 -3.44 -1.14
C VAL A 29 1.88 -3.26 -2.41
N VAL A 30 3.02 -3.93 -2.52
CA VAL A 30 3.88 -3.87 -3.73
C VAL A 30 3.11 -4.29 -4.98
N LYS A 31 2.30 -5.35 -4.89
CA LYS A 31 1.44 -5.78 -5.99
C LYS A 31 0.45 -4.69 -6.39
N LYS A 32 -0.28 -4.09 -5.45
CA LYS A 32 -1.27 -3.05 -5.74
C LYS A 32 -0.62 -1.81 -6.35
N VAL A 33 0.54 -1.41 -5.84
CA VAL A 33 1.35 -0.31 -6.40
C VAL A 33 1.68 -0.56 -7.87
N ARG A 34 2.18 -1.76 -8.21
CA ARG A 34 2.48 -2.13 -9.61
C ARG A 34 1.25 -2.07 -10.54
N GLU A 35 0.05 -2.33 -10.03
CA GLU A 35 -1.20 -2.28 -10.82
C GLU A 35 -1.68 -0.85 -11.11
N VAL A 36 -1.24 0.14 -10.34
CA VAL A 36 -1.74 1.52 -10.40
C VAL A 36 -0.66 2.58 -10.68
N ALA A 37 0.63 2.22 -10.62
CA ALA A 37 1.74 3.16 -10.78
C ALA A 37 1.75 3.88 -12.12
N ASP A 38 1.24 3.26 -13.19
CA ASP A 38 1.12 3.86 -14.52
C ASP A 38 -0.03 4.87 -14.64
N LYS A 39 -0.86 5.00 -13.60
CA LYS A 39 -2.08 5.83 -13.59
C LYS A 39 -1.99 7.05 -12.66
N ALA A 40 -0.85 7.29 -12.02
CA ALA A 40 -0.67 8.37 -11.06
C ALA A 40 0.76 8.93 -11.10
N ASP A 41 0.91 10.23 -10.84
CA ASP A 41 2.21 10.89 -10.74
C ASP A 41 2.94 10.57 -9.41
N ALA A 42 2.19 10.17 -8.39
CA ALA A 42 2.71 9.84 -7.06
C ALA A 42 1.82 8.79 -6.37
N ILE A 43 2.42 8.05 -5.43
CA ILE A 43 1.72 7.10 -4.56
C ILE A 43 1.97 7.45 -3.10
N ILE A 44 0.92 7.36 -2.29
CA ILE A 44 0.97 7.56 -0.84
C ILE A 44 0.63 6.22 -0.17
N ILE A 45 1.53 5.73 0.68
CA ILE A 45 1.24 4.61 1.58
C ILE A 45 0.53 5.19 2.81
N ASN A 46 -0.79 4.99 2.90
CA ASN A 46 -1.61 5.56 3.97
C ASN A 46 -1.60 4.67 5.23
N CYS A 47 -0.42 4.40 5.78
CA CYS A 47 -0.22 3.66 7.02
C CYS A 47 1.00 4.24 7.75
N PHE A 48 0.90 4.49 9.06
CA PHE A 48 1.98 5.12 9.83
C PHE A 48 3.29 4.31 9.85
N GLY A 49 3.20 2.99 9.64
CA GLY A 49 4.37 2.11 9.54
C GLY A 49 5.04 2.09 8.17
N ASP A 50 4.59 2.90 7.21
CA ASP A 50 5.14 3.00 5.85
C ASP A 50 5.38 1.63 5.19
N VAL A 51 4.40 0.74 5.33
CA VAL A 51 4.52 -0.67 4.95
C VAL A 51 5.01 -0.82 3.51
N ALA A 52 6.17 -1.47 3.35
CA ALA A 52 6.81 -1.76 2.08
C ALA A 52 7.27 -0.54 1.25
N VAL A 53 7.49 0.63 1.86
CA VAL A 53 7.97 1.82 1.15
C VAL A 53 9.35 1.63 0.50
N ASP A 54 10.23 0.83 1.13
CA ASP A 54 11.61 0.56 0.67
C ASP A 54 11.76 -0.78 -0.09
N ALA A 55 10.63 -1.42 -0.46
CA ALA A 55 10.61 -2.78 -1.03
C ALA A 55 10.90 -2.85 -2.54
#